data_AF-A0A2M7MN49-F1
#
_entry.id   AF-A0A2M7MN49-F1
#
_cell.length_a   1.000
_cell.length_b   1.000
_cell.length_c   1.000
_cell.angle_alpha   90.00
_cell.angle_beta   90.00
_cell.angle_gamma   90.00
#
_symmetry.space_group_name_H-M   'P 1'
#
loop_
_entity.id
_entity.type
_entity.pdbx_description
1 polymer ?
#
loop_
_entity_poly.entity_id
_entity_poly.type
_entity_poly.pdbx_seq_one_letter_code
_entity_poly.pdbx_strand_id
1 'polypeptide(L)'
;MFSAIQKHNIEAVIHFAAFAYVGESAENPEMYYRNNVSGSFNLINALKEKGVKIFVFSSTCTLYGNPLHIPISEEETTKPINPYAKTKLQLRKIKSH
;
A
#
# COMPACT_ATOMS: atom_id res chain seq x y z
N MET A 1 0.45 19.85 2.70
CA MET A 1 1.82 19.29 2.88
C MET A 1 1.87 18.54 4.22
N PHE A 2 2.50 17.37 4.30
CA PHE A 2 2.52 16.57 5.54
C PHE A 2 3.34 17.26 6.64
N SER A 3 2.67 17.85 7.64
CA SER A 3 3.33 18.66 8.67
C SER A 3 4.35 17.89 9.49
N ALA A 4 4.14 16.59 9.74
CA ALA A 4 5.07 15.76 10.49
C ALA A 4 6.41 15.58 9.75
N ILE A 5 6.35 15.36 8.43
CA ILE A 5 7.53 15.23 7.55
C ILE A 5 8.33 16.54 7.48
N GLN A 6 7.68 17.68 7.66
CA GLN A 6 8.36 18.99 7.66
C GLN A 6 9.01 19.34 9.00
N LYS A 7 8.39 18.94 10.11
CA LYS A 7 8.79 19.35 11.47
C LYS A 7 9.85 18.44 12.10
N HIS A 8 10.02 17.23 11.60
CA HIS A 8 10.91 16.23 12.19
C HIS A 8 11.95 15.76 11.17
N ASN A 9 13.14 15.42 11.67
CA ASN A 9 14.17 14.76 10.86
C ASN A 9 13.86 13.26 10.77
N ILE A 10 13.04 12.87 9.80
CA ILE A 10 12.57 11.49 9.64
C ILE A 10 13.59 10.67 8.85
N GLU A 11 14.06 9.56 9.43
CA GLU A 11 14.99 8.65 8.75
C GLU A 11 14.27 7.47 8.06
N ALA A 12 13.11 7.07 8.61
CA ALA A 12 12.30 5.96 8.11
C ALA A 12 10.81 6.16 8.39
N VAL A 13 9.97 5.56 7.54
CA VAL A 13 8.51 5.52 7.73
C VAL A 13 8.00 4.09 7.65
N ILE A 14 7.11 3.73 8.59
CA ILE A 14 6.34 2.49 8.57
C ILE A 14 4.87 2.85 8.33
N HIS A 15 4.32 2.44 7.19
CA HIS A 15 3.01 2.83 6.70
C HIS A 15 1.95 1.76 6.93
N PHE A 16 1.08 2.04 7.90
CA PHE A 16 -0.11 1.23 8.22
C PHE A 16 -1.43 1.89 7.80
N ALA A 17 -1.42 3.15 7.38
CA ALA A 17 -2.65 3.89 7.08
C ALA A 17 -3.26 3.44 5.74
N ALA A 18 -4.19 2.48 5.83
CA ALA A 18 -4.99 1.98 4.73
C ALA A 18 -6.29 1.36 5.27
N PHE A 19 -7.41 1.53 4.57
CA PHE A 19 -8.60 0.75 4.82
C PHE A 19 -8.34 -0.71 4.45
N ALA A 20 -8.85 -1.64 5.26
CA ALA A 20 -8.49 -3.05 5.21
C ALA A 20 -9.67 -4.01 5.07
N TYR A 21 -10.91 -3.52 5.09
CA TYR A 21 -12.09 -4.37 5.13
C TYR A 21 -12.53 -4.77 3.72
N VAL A 22 -12.48 -6.07 3.42
CA VAL A 22 -12.74 -6.60 2.07
C VAL A 22 -14.17 -6.33 1.62
N GLY A 23 -15.15 -6.49 2.51
CA GLY A 23 -16.57 -6.27 2.20
C GLY A 23 -16.87 -4.84 1.78
N GLU A 24 -16.50 -3.87 2.62
CA GLU A 24 -16.66 -2.43 2.33
C GLU A 24 -15.87 -2.03 1.08
N SER A 25 -14.72 -2.63 0.81
CA SER A 25 -13.97 -2.35 -0.42
C SER A 25 -14.73 -2.73 -1.69
N ALA A 26 -15.59 -3.75 -1.63
CA ALA A 26 -16.43 -4.15 -2.76
C ALA A 26 -17.61 -3.18 -2.96
N GLU A 27 -18.14 -2.62 -1.87
CA GLU A 27 -19.24 -1.65 -1.90
C GLU A 27 -18.75 -0.24 -2.30
N ASN A 28 -17.59 0.18 -1.80
CA ASN A 28 -17.03 1.54 -1.97
C ASN A 28 -15.58 1.49 -2.48
N PRO A 29 -15.32 0.95 -3.68
CA PRO A 29 -13.97 0.79 -4.20
C PRO A 29 -13.23 2.13 -4.32
N GLU A 30 -13.87 3.19 -4.83
CA GLU A 30 -13.27 4.51 -5.03
C GLU A 30 -12.72 5.11 -3.72
N MET A 31 -13.42 4.91 -2.60
CA MET A 31 -12.93 5.30 -1.27
C MET A 31 -11.61 4.61 -0.92
N TYR A 32 -11.50 3.31 -1.22
CA TYR A 32 -10.27 2.54 -1.01
C TYR A 32 -9.14 3.02 -1.93
N TYR A 33 -9.41 3.30 -3.20
CA TYR A 33 -8.38 3.82 -4.12
C TYR A 33 -7.88 5.19 -3.67
N ARG A 34 -8.77 6.10 -3.30
CA ARG A 34 -8.40 7.44 -2.82
C ARG A 34 -7.55 7.37 -1.55
N ASN A 35 -7.96 6.57 -0.57
CA ASN A 35 -7.24 6.45 0.69
C ASN A 35 -5.94 5.65 0.53
N ASN A 36 -6.01 4.44 0.00
CA ASN A 36 -4.91 3.49 0.02
C ASN A 36 -3.88 3.76 -1.08
N VAL A 37 -4.30 4.24 -2.26
CA VAL A 37 -3.40 4.50 -3.39
C VAL A 37 -2.99 5.96 -3.43
N SER A 38 -3.94 6.89 -3.62
CA SER A 38 -3.62 8.32 -3.76
C SER A 38 -3.02 8.90 -2.49
N GLY A 39 -3.57 8.57 -1.32
CA GLY A 39 -3.02 8.99 -0.02
C GLY A 39 -1.58 8.52 0.18
N SER A 40 -1.32 7.24 -0.08
CA SER A 40 0.02 6.66 0.01
C SER A 40 1.00 7.22 -1.04
N PHE A 41 0.54 7.48 -2.26
CA PHE A 41 1.35 8.11 -3.31
C PHE A 41 1.81 9.51 -2.89
N ASN A 42 0.89 10.31 -2.35
CA ASN A 42 1.22 11.65 -1.84
C ASN A 42 2.23 11.58 -0.69
N LEU A 43 2.07 10.60 0.21
CA LEU A 43 3.03 10.38 1.31
C LEU A 43 4.42 10.03 0.76
N ILE A 44 4.51 9.09 -0.18
CA ILE A 44 5.77 8.68 -0.80
C ILE A 44 6.44 9.87 -1.48
N ASN A 45 5.70 10.71 -2.22
CA ASN A 45 6.26 11.90 -2.85
C ASN A 45 6.81 12.89 -1.84
N ALA A 46 6.07 13.16 -0.76
CA ALA A 46 6.54 14.05 0.30
C ALA A 46 7.81 13.51 1.01
N LEU A 47 7.93 12.20 1.14
CA LEU A 47 9.14 11.55 1.67
C LEU A 47 10.32 11.65 0.69
N LYS A 48 10.08 11.45 -0.61
CA LYS A 48 11.08 11.63 -1.68
C LYS A 48 11.61 13.08 -1.70
N GLU A 49 10.73 14.08 -1.59
CA GLU A 49 11.10 15.51 -1.52
C GLU A 49 12.01 15.84 -0.32
N LYS A 50 11.89 15.09 0.78
CA LYS A 50 12.73 15.24 1.98
C LYS A 50 13.96 14.33 2.00
N GLY A 51 14.15 13.51 0.97
CA GLY A 51 15.27 12.57 0.91
C GLY A 51 15.15 11.38 1.87
N VAL A 52 13.95 11.09 2.39
CA VAL A 52 13.71 9.91 3.24
C VAL A 52 13.70 8.66 2.36
N LYS A 53 14.65 7.75 2.58
CA LYS A 53 14.87 6.57 1.72
C LYS A 53 14.18 5.30 2.23
N ILE A 54 13.92 5.22 3.53
CA ILE A 54 13.41 3.99 4.14
C ILE A 54 11.89 4.09 4.28
N PHE A 55 11.19 3.28 3.48
CA PHE A 55 9.74 3.15 3.52
C PHE A 55 9.34 1.68 3.58
N VAL A 56 8.72 1.31 4.70
CA VAL A 56 8.12 -0.01 4.94
C VAL A 56 6.62 0.17 4.93
N PHE A 57 5.88 -0.68 4.20
CA PHE A 57 4.42 -0.64 4.23
C PHE A 57 3.86 -2.01 4.57
N SER A 58 2.71 -2.01 5.24
CA SER A 58 1.97 -3.23 5.54
C SER A 58 1.29 -3.77 4.28
N SER A 59 1.85 -4.85 3.72
CA SER A 59 1.26 -5.61 2.60
C SER A 59 0.26 -6.66 3.10
N THR A 60 -0.26 -7.50 2.20
CA THR A 60 -1.26 -8.53 2.51
C THR A 60 -1.07 -9.77 1.64
N CYS A 61 -1.37 -10.97 2.16
CA CYS A 61 -1.40 -12.20 1.37
C CYS A 61 -2.62 -12.28 0.43
N THR A 62 -3.64 -11.43 0.63
CA THR A 62 -4.80 -11.34 -0.29
C THR A 62 -4.43 -10.91 -1.71
N LEU A 63 -3.18 -10.46 -1.92
CA LEU A 63 -2.60 -10.21 -3.24
C LEU A 63 -2.58 -11.47 -4.12
N TYR A 64 -2.45 -12.65 -3.52
CA TYR A 64 -2.33 -13.93 -4.24
C TYR A 64 -3.71 -14.53 -4.61
N GLY A 65 -4.81 -13.96 -4.13
CA GLY A 65 -6.16 -14.45 -4.44
C GLY A 65 -6.37 -15.88 -3.95
N ASN A 66 -6.64 -16.79 -4.87
CA ASN A 66 -6.76 -18.22 -4.60
C ASN A 66 -5.44 -18.91 -5.03
N PRO A 67 -4.48 -19.10 -4.11
CA PRO A 67 -3.18 -19.69 -4.45
C PRO A 67 -3.32 -21.16 -4.83
N LEU A 68 -2.46 -21.63 -5.74
CA LEU A 68 -2.43 -23.03 -6.17
C LEU A 68 -1.62 -23.92 -5.21
N HIS A 69 -0.68 -23.32 -4.45
CA HIS A 69 0.23 -24.02 -3.57
C HIS A 69 0.23 -23.44 -2.16
N ILE A 70 0.43 -24.30 -1.17
CA ILE A 70 0.60 -23.96 0.23
C ILE A 70 1.87 -24.67 0.72
N PRO A 71 2.84 -23.97 1.36
CA PRO A 71 2.83 -22.55 1.71
C PRO A 71 2.90 -21.62 0.49
N ILE A 72 2.32 -20.41 0.61
CA ILE A 72 2.33 -19.41 -0.46
C ILE A 72 3.70 -18.73 -0.49
N SER A 73 4.43 -18.87 -1.60
CA SER A 73 5.72 -18.19 -1.84
C SER A 73 5.52 -16.72 -2.23
N GLU A 74 6.46 -15.84 -1.89
CA GLU A 74 6.46 -14.45 -2.39
C GLU A 74 6.56 -14.35 -3.92
N GLU A 75 7.10 -15.40 -4.57
CA GLU A 75 7.24 -15.54 -6.02
C GLU A 75 5.93 -15.96 -6.72
N GLU A 76 4.91 -16.36 -5.95
CA GLU A 76 3.61 -16.77 -6.49
C GLU A 76 2.93 -15.62 -7.26
N THR A 77 2.16 -15.97 -8.28
CA THR A 77 1.54 -14.95 -9.13
C THR A 77 0.51 -14.14 -8.34
N THR A 78 0.65 -12.81 -8.33
CA THR A 78 -0.35 -11.94 -7.71
C THR A 78 -1.62 -11.88 -8.56
N LYS A 79 -2.74 -12.36 -8.02
CA LYS A 79 -4.07 -12.36 -8.65
C LYS A 79 -5.13 -11.82 -7.68
N PRO A 80 -5.13 -10.51 -7.37
CA PRO A 80 -6.04 -9.93 -6.39
C PRO A 80 -7.50 -10.03 -6.84
N ILE A 81 -8.36 -10.56 -5.98
CA ILE A 81 -9.78 -10.84 -6.28
C ILE A 81 -10.75 -9.80 -5.71
N ASN A 82 -10.28 -8.80 -4.96
CA ASN A 82 -11.10 -7.72 -4.40
C ASN A 82 -10.43 -6.34 -4.52
N PRO A 83 -11.19 -5.24 -4.45
CA PRO A 83 -10.65 -3.88 -4.58
C PRO A 83 -9.57 -3.55 -3.54
N TYR A 84 -9.75 -3.93 -2.27
CA TYR A 84 -8.71 -3.77 -1.24
C TYR A 84 -7.36 -4.36 -1.67
N ALA A 85 -7.32 -5.62 -2.09
CA ALA A 85 -6.11 -6.29 -2.56
C ALA A 85 -5.52 -5.62 -3.81
N LYS A 86 -6.37 -5.14 -4.74
CA LYS A 86 -5.90 -4.36 -5.89
C LYS A 86 -5.18 -3.07 -5.46
N THR A 87 -5.71 -2.34 -4.48
CA THR A 87 -5.06 -1.11 -3.99
C THR A 87 -3.69 -1.39 -3.34
N LYS A 88 -3.57 -2.48 -2.57
CA LYS A 88 -2.28 -2.91 -1.98
C LYS A 88 -1.28 -3.34 -3.05
N LEU A 89 -1.73 -4.03 -4.11
CA LEU A 89 -0.86 -4.40 -5.24
C LEU A 89 -0.33 -3.17 -5.97
N GLN A 90 -1.19 -2.18 -6.20
CA GLN A 90 -0.80 -0.93 -6.86
C GLN A 90 0.22 -0.15 -6.04
N LEU A 91 0.01 -0.03 -4.73
CA LEU A 91 1.00 0.60 -3.85
C LEU A 91 2.35 -0.13 -3.90
N ARG A 92 2.36 -1.46 -3.93
CA ARG A 92 3.58 -2.26 -4.11
C ARG A 92 4.32 -1.89 -5.40
N LYS A 93 3.59 -1.74 -6.51
CA LYS A 93 4.16 -1.37 -7.82
C LYS A 93 4.70 0.06 -7.85
N ILE A 94 4.06 1.00 -7.15
CA ILE A 94 4.55 2.40 -7.02
C ILE A 94 5.91 2.42 -6.32
N LYS A 95 6.08 1.65 -5.23
CA LYS A 95 7.36 1.59 -4.49
C LYS A 95 8.50 0.99 -5.31
N SER A 96 8.21 0.12 -6.28
CA SER A 96 9.24 -0.46 -7.16
C SER A 96 9.86 0.53 -8.16
N HIS A 97 9.41 1.80 -8.18
CA HIS A 97 9.90 2.87 -9.05
C HIS A 97 10.31 4.13 -8.25
#